data_AF-A0A6A6TZ85-F1
#
_entry.id   AF-A0A6A6TZ85-F1
#
_cell.length_a   1.000
_cell.length_b   1.000
_cell.length_c   1.000
_cell.angle_alpha   90.00
_cell.angle_beta   90.00
_cell.angle_gamma   90.00
#
_symmetry.space_group_name_H-M   'P 1'
#
loop_
_entity.id
_entity.type
_entity.pdbx_description
1 polymer ?
#
loop_
_entity_poly.entity_id
_entity_poly.type
_entity_poly.pdbx_seq_one_letter_code
_entity_poly.pdbx_strand_id
1 'polypeptide(L)'
;MTDGDVCHYCKICDGGDFDLCVDCYAIPSKRCPHTLPLCKITKIKAGTPSISFSQHDDETDSPFFTPNAPASSQESTPGWGASTPASGSSTPGQEPSEIDKLGKKFQETQLKESLLQSIVSEKPNVKWEDVAGLEAAKEELQESIVFPLRFPQMFTGKRKARRGILLYGPPGTGKSYLAKAVATEVEYTLFSISSSDVMSKWYGESEQLVRGLFQLAREKKPSIIFIDEIDALCANRDGSGGGGGGEDTARMKTEFLIQMDGVGNDNTGVLVLAASNLPWVLDPAMRRRFQKRIHIPLPEHEARKQLFRINIGDLAPDIHERDIDELARRTQGFSGSDIAIIIQDALMIPVKKVHMAKYFKKVYDKGPEQITPCEAHESGAQPMTWKQVPPKKLREPAISTMDFFSVLSGVKASVGEEDILKCQEWTQQYGSEGA
;
A
#
# COMPACT_ATOMS: atom_id res chain seq x y z
N MET A 1 21.19 56.23 -1.97
CA MET A 1 20.05 56.33 -1.04
C MET A 1 18.81 55.96 -1.83
N THR A 2 18.39 54.69 -1.71
CA THR A 2 17.09 54.23 -1.15
C THR A 2 16.02 54.19 -2.25
N ASP A 3 15.36 53.09 -2.59
CA ASP A 3 14.94 51.95 -1.79
C ASP A 3 15.13 50.62 -2.55
N GLY A 4 15.52 49.56 -1.83
CA GLY A 4 15.70 48.23 -2.38
C GLY A 4 14.37 47.58 -2.75
N ASP A 5 14.35 46.91 -3.88
CA ASP A 5 13.19 46.18 -4.40
C ASP A 5 12.61 45.25 -3.33
N VAL A 6 11.35 45.49 -2.99
CA VAL A 6 10.60 44.74 -2.00
C VAL A 6 9.82 43.66 -2.73
N CYS A 7 10.23 42.40 -2.56
CA CYS A 7 9.49 41.27 -3.11
C CYS A 7 8.38 40.83 -2.14
N HIS A 8 7.21 40.53 -2.69
CA HIS A 8 6.06 39.99 -1.96
C HIS A 8 6.00 38.47 -2.12
N TYR A 9 6.17 37.73 -1.03
CA TYR A 9 6.19 36.26 -1.03
C TYR A 9 4.85 35.68 -0.54
N CYS A 10 4.26 34.77 -1.33
CA CYS A 10 3.12 33.97 -0.92
C CYS A 10 3.59 32.56 -0.52
N LYS A 11 3.42 32.20 0.75
CA LYS A 11 3.80 30.89 1.30
C LYS A 11 3.04 29.70 0.73
N ILE A 12 1.94 29.94 0.01
CA ILE A 12 1.05 28.88 -0.49
C ILE A 12 1.49 28.40 -1.88
N CYS A 13 2.08 29.28 -2.70
CA CYS A 13 2.54 28.93 -4.06
C CYS A 13 4.07 28.92 -4.22
N ASP A 14 4.81 29.00 -3.12
CA ASP A 14 6.29 28.98 -3.07
C ASP A 14 7.00 29.94 -4.06
N GLY A 15 6.33 31.06 -4.39
CA GLY A 15 6.87 32.09 -5.28
C GLY A 15 6.77 31.78 -6.77
N GLY A 16 5.93 30.82 -7.19
CA GLY A 16 5.87 30.35 -8.58
C GLY A 16 5.24 31.28 -9.62
N ASP A 17 4.58 32.39 -9.24
CA ASP A 17 3.97 33.30 -10.21
C ASP A 17 3.97 34.76 -9.71
N PHE A 18 5.02 35.50 -10.10
CA PHE A 18 5.30 36.85 -9.58
C PHE A 18 4.32 37.91 -10.08
N ASP A 19 3.85 37.81 -11.32
CA ASP A 19 3.01 38.84 -11.95
C ASP A 19 1.59 38.90 -11.34
N LEU A 20 1.05 37.74 -10.95
CA LEU A 20 -0.27 37.64 -10.31
C LEU A 20 -0.33 38.30 -8.92
N CYS A 21 0.78 38.28 -8.17
CA CYS A 21 0.84 38.83 -6.81
C CYS A 21 0.93 40.36 -6.79
N VAL A 22 1.58 40.96 -7.80
CA VAL A 22 1.74 42.43 -7.91
C VAL A 22 0.45 43.08 -8.39
N ASP A 23 -0.21 42.49 -9.40
CA ASP A 23 -1.46 43.02 -9.96
C ASP A 23 -2.64 42.98 -8.98
N CYS A 24 -2.66 42.02 -8.05
CA CYS A 24 -3.73 41.90 -7.05
C CYS A 24 -3.76 43.06 -6.04
N TYR A 25 -2.67 43.81 -5.84
CA TYR A 25 -2.63 44.88 -4.84
C TYR A 25 -2.77 46.29 -5.46
N ALA A 26 -2.53 46.46 -6.75
CA ALA A 26 -2.62 47.76 -7.43
C ALA A 26 -4.07 48.27 -7.61
N ILE A 27 -5.08 47.42 -7.42
CA ILE A 27 -6.50 47.74 -7.62
C ILE A 27 -7.25 47.56 -6.29
N PRO A 28 -7.74 48.62 -5.64
CA PRO A 28 -8.33 48.55 -4.29
C PRO A 28 -9.64 47.74 -4.17
N SER A 29 -10.15 47.17 -5.27
CA SER A 29 -11.44 46.45 -5.32
C SER A 29 -11.37 44.97 -5.73
N LYS A 30 -10.19 44.39 -6.03
CA LYS A 30 -10.06 42.94 -6.31
C LYS A 30 -9.59 42.18 -5.05
N ARG A 31 -10.27 41.08 -4.72
CA ARG A 31 -9.82 40.09 -3.73
C ARG A 31 -9.22 38.89 -4.45
N CYS A 32 -8.14 38.33 -3.91
CA CYS A 32 -7.55 37.07 -4.36
C CYS A 32 -8.61 35.94 -4.37
N PRO A 33 -8.67 35.09 -5.42
CA PRO A 33 -9.70 34.05 -5.55
C PRO A 33 -9.62 32.93 -4.48
N HIS A 34 -8.57 32.88 -3.67
CA HIS A 34 -8.45 31.96 -2.54
C HIS A 34 -8.87 32.61 -1.22
N THR A 35 -10.18 32.60 -0.94
CA THR A 35 -10.78 33.16 0.29
C THR A 35 -10.66 32.20 1.49
N LEU A 36 -9.64 32.35 2.35
CA LEU A 36 -9.64 31.92 3.77
C LEU A 36 -8.71 32.81 4.64
N PRO A 37 -8.93 32.96 5.96
CA PRO A 37 -8.64 34.20 6.69
C PRO A 37 -7.23 34.32 7.32
N LEU A 38 -6.16 33.77 6.71
CA LEU A 38 -4.80 33.80 7.30
C LEU A 38 -3.64 33.94 6.30
N CYS A 39 -3.79 34.68 5.20
CA CYS A 39 -2.65 34.96 4.33
C CYS A 39 -1.87 36.20 4.79
N LYS A 40 -0.78 36.01 5.57
CA LYS A 40 0.20 37.07 5.86
C LYS A 40 1.26 37.10 4.76
N ILE A 41 1.21 38.11 3.90
CA ILE A 41 2.28 38.41 2.93
C ILE A 41 3.40 39.14 3.68
N THR A 42 4.63 38.65 3.57
CA THR A 42 5.81 39.24 4.23
C THR A 42 6.63 40.01 3.21
N LYS A 43 7.05 41.24 3.53
CA LYS A 43 7.95 42.05 2.69
C LYS A 43 9.39 41.58 2.94
N ILE A 44 10.12 41.24 1.88
CA ILE A 44 11.53 40.85 1.97
C ILE A 44 12.35 41.79 1.08
N LYS A 45 13.47 42.32 1.61
CA LYS A 45 14.43 43.13 0.85
C LYS A 45 15.44 42.20 0.18
N ALA A 46 15.65 42.35 -1.13
CA ALA A 46 16.64 41.58 -1.88
C ALA A 46 18.08 42.00 -1.51
N GLY A 47 18.92 41.05 -1.06
CA GLY A 47 20.33 41.32 -0.75
C GLY A 47 21.11 40.25 0.04
N THR A 48 21.38 39.09 -0.60
CA THR A 48 22.53 38.13 -0.46
C THR A 48 22.89 37.44 0.88
N PRO A 49 23.59 36.29 0.88
CA PRO A 49 23.50 35.13 -0.04
C PRO A 49 23.46 33.77 0.71
N SER A 50 22.89 32.72 0.12
CA SER A 50 23.15 31.34 0.53
C SER A 50 23.38 30.44 -0.68
N ILE A 51 24.68 30.23 -0.94
CA ILE A 51 25.36 29.00 -1.39
C ILE A 51 24.68 28.19 -2.50
N SER A 52 25.24 28.34 -3.70
CA SER A 52 25.07 27.53 -4.90
C SER A 52 25.76 26.17 -4.81
N PHE A 53 25.15 25.12 -5.37
CA PHE A 53 25.87 23.95 -5.87
C PHE A 53 25.61 23.84 -7.38
N SER A 54 26.68 23.92 -8.16
CA SER A 54 26.72 23.94 -9.62
C SER A 54 26.60 22.55 -10.22
N GLN A 55 25.70 22.40 -11.21
CA GLN A 55 25.81 21.39 -12.26
C GLN A 55 26.73 21.94 -13.37
N HIS A 56 27.60 21.09 -13.91
CA HIS A 56 28.30 21.30 -15.18
C HIS A 56 28.13 20.03 -16.01
N ASP A 57 27.41 20.17 -17.12
CA ASP A 57 27.57 19.34 -18.32
C ASP A 57 28.48 20.13 -19.28
N ASP A 58 29.44 19.46 -19.94
CA ASP A 58 29.58 19.49 -21.41
C ASP A 58 30.65 18.51 -21.95
N GLU A 59 30.49 18.19 -23.23
CA GLU A 59 30.90 17.02 -24.03
C GLU A 59 32.39 16.85 -24.47
N THR A 60 32.62 15.67 -25.08
CA THR A 60 33.70 15.23 -26.02
C THR A 60 34.99 14.74 -25.36
N ASP A 61 35.61 13.60 -25.69
CA ASP A 61 35.85 13.00 -27.01
C ASP A 61 36.27 11.51 -26.85
N SER A 62 36.06 10.70 -27.90
CA SER A 62 36.44 9.27 -27.98
C SER A 62 37.93 9.08 -28.36
N PRO A 63 38.59 7.92 -28.13
CA PRO A 63 38.47 6.82 -29.10
C PRO A 63 38.64 5.37 -28.57
N PHE A 64 38.11 4.44 -29.37
CA PHE A 64 38.55 3.05 -29.64
C PHE A 64 39.49 2.33 -28.66
N PHE A 65 39.10 1.13 -28.21
CA PHE A 65 39.84 -0.14 -28.41
C PHE A 65 39.02 -1.34 -27.93
N THR A 66 38.81 -2.33 -28.80
CA THR A 66 38.33 -3.69 -28.50
C THR A 66 39.41 -4.48 -27.71
N PRO A 67 39.08 -5.58 -27.02
CA PRO A 67 39.35 -6.86 -27.68
C PRO A 67 38.43 -8.06 -27.36
N ASN A 68 38.41 -8.93 -28.37
CA ASN A 68 38.13 -10.37 -28.44
C ASN A 68 38.19 -11.25 -27.17
N ALA A 69 37.33 -12.26 -27.21
CA ALA A 69 37.47 -13.56 -26.54
C ALA A 69 38.78 -14.29 -26.89
N PRO A 70 39.16 -15.29 -26.08
CA PRO A 70 39.10 -16.65 -26.61
C PRO A 70 38.57 -17.70 -25.61
N ALA A 71 38.35 -18.90 -26.15
CA ALA A 71 37.73 -20.06 -25.55
C ALA A 71 38.66 -20.94 -24.68
N SER A 72 37.98 -21.79 -23.89
CA SER A 72 38.35 -23.12 -23.39
C SER A 72 39.51 -23.28 -22.39
N SER A 73 39.19 -23.81 -21.21
CA SER A 73 39.69 -25.12 -20.75
C SER A 73 39.01 -25.56 -19.44
N GLN A 74 38.70 -26.86 -19.38
CA GLN A 74 38.29 -27.61 -18.19
C GLN A 74 39.36 -27.52 -17.09
N GLU A 75 38.98 -27.52 -15.81
CA GLU A 75 39.53 -28.43 -14.80
C GLU A 75 38.89 -28.23 -13.40
N SER A 76 38.49 -29.38 -12.84
CA SER A 76 38.39 -29.81 -11.43
C SER A 76 38.34 -28.81 -10.26
N THR A 77 37.30 -29.04 -9.43
CA THR A 77 37.19 -28.76 -7.99
C THR A 77 38.45 -29.10 -7.17
N PRO A 78 38.67 -28.37 -6.06
CA PRO A 78 38.81 -29.04 -4.77
C PRO A 78 37.97 -28.40 -3.65
N GLY A 79 37.47 -29.24 -2.76
CA GLY A 79 36.51 -28.90 -1.71
C GLY A 79 37.05 -28.00 -0.60
N TRP A 80 36.14 -27.20 -0.05
CA TRP A 80 36.35 -26.51 1.21
C TRP A 80 35.87 -27.37 2.36
N GLY A 81 36.85 -27.80 3.15
CA GLY A 81 36.66 -28.49 4.42
C GLY A 81 35.99 -27.60 5.45
N ALA A 82 35.10 -28.23 6.20
CA ALA A 82 34.45 -27.69 7.38
C ALA A 82 35.48 -27.20 8.41
N SER A 83 35.31 -25.96 8.86
CA SER A 83 35.93 -25.44 10.08
C SER A 83 34.81 -24.91 10.98
N THR A 84 34.43 -25.71 11.96
CA THR A 84 33.56 -25.32 13.08
C THR A 84 34.28 -24.27 13.95
N PRO A 85 33.63 -23.16 14.35
CA PRO A 85 34.13 -22.36 15.45
C PRO A 85 33.77 -23.05 16.77
N ALA A 86 34.80 -23.36 17.54
CA ALA A 86 34.69 -23.91 18.89
C ALA A 86 33.94 -22.93 19.82
N SER A 87 33.03 -23.49 20.62
CA SER A 87 32.32 -22.80 21.68
C SER A 87 33.28 -22.31 22.77
N GLY A 88 33.55 -21.01 22.78
CA GLY A 88 34.24 -20.32 23.87
C GLY A 88 33.29 -20.13 25.06
N SER A 89 33.65 -20.72 26.19
CA SER A 89 33.00 -20.53 27.49
C SER A 89 33.17 -19.09 27.97
N SER A 90 32.06 -18.34 28.05
CA SER A 90 32.05 -17.01 28.64
C SER A 90 32.07 -17.09 30.16
N THR A 91 33.12 -16.53 30.77
CA THR A 91 33.20 -16.23 32.20
C THR A 91 32.47 -14.89 32.44
N PRO A 92 31.61 -14.73 33.46
CA PRO A 92 30.87 -13.49 33.65
C PRO A 92 31.75 -12.45 34.36
N GLY A 93 32.05 -11.33 33.69
CA GLY A 93 32.69 -10.18 34.36
C GLY A 93 33.55 -9.22 33.53
N GLN A 94 33.69 -9.37 32.21
CA GLN A 94 34.46 -8.42 31.39
C GLN A 94 33.54 -7.47 30.61
N GLU A 95 33.78 -6.16 30.76
CA GLU A 95 33.15 -5.14 29.91
C GLU A 95 33.53 -5.38 28.45
N PRO A 96 32.58 -5.26 27.50
CA PRO A 96 32.84 -5.52 26.09
C PRO A 96 33.89 -4.55 25.54
N SER A 97 34.85 -5.09 24.79
CA SER A 97 35.94 -4.32 24.18
C SER A 97 35.39 -3.28 23.18
N GLU A 98 36.15 -2.20 22.90
CA GLU A 98 35.69 -1.19 21.93
C GLU A 98 35.48 -1.76 20.52
N ILE A 99 36.21 -2.83 20.17
CA ILE A 99 36.08 -3.56 18.90
C ILE A 99 34.75 -4.35 18.88
N ASP A 100 34.35 -4.98 20.00
CA ASP A 100 33.05 -5.64 20.12
C ASP A 100 31.88 -4.64 20.06
N LYS A 101 32.07 -3.45 20.64
CA LYS A 101 31.08 -2.35 20.59
C LYS A 101 30.94 -1.81 19.17
N LEU A 102 32.04 -1.68 18.43
CA LEU A 102 32.05 -1.21 17.04
C LEU A 102 31.44 -2.26 16.10
N GLY A 103 31.75 -3.55 16.30
CA GLY A 103 31.15 -4.66 15.56
C GLY A 103 29.64 -4.78 15.77
N LYS A 104 29.17 -4.62 17.02
CA LYS A 104 27.73 -4.56 17.32
C LYS A 104 27.05 -3.35 16.66
N LYS A 105 27.66 -2.17 16.71
CA LYS A 105 27.14 -0.97 16.03
C LYS A 105 27.06 -1.16 14.52
N PHE A 106 28.06 -1.80 13.91
CA PHE A 106 28.07 -2.07 12.48
C PHE A 106 26.95 -3.04 12.07
N GLN A 107 26.79 -4.14 12.81
CA GLN A 107 25.67 -5.07 12.61
C GLN A 107 24.33 -4.38 12.82
N GLU A 108 24.15 -3.59 13.88
CA GLU A 108 22.91 -2.85 14.15
C GLU A 108 22.58 -1.84 13.04
N THR A 109 23.60 -1.23 12.42
CA THR A 109 23.42 -0.30 11.30
C THR A 109 23.05 -1.03 10.01
N GLN A 110 23.72 -2.15 9.69
CA GLN A 110 23.35 -3.00 8.54
C GLN A 110 21.95 -3.59 8.69
N LEU A 111 21.59 -4.04 9.89
CA LEU A 111 20.24 -4.51 10.20
C LEU A 111 19.22 -3.40 10.01
N LYS A 112 19.50 -2.18 10.50
CA LYS A 112 18.62 -1.01 10.28
C LYS A 112 18.45 -0.68 8.80
N GLU A 113 19.52 -0.74 8.00
CA GLU A 113 19.43 -0.49 6.55
C GLU A 113 18.60 -1.57 5.84
N SER A 114 18.81 -2.83 6.17
CA SER A 114 18.05 -3.94 5.59
C SER A 114 16.60 -4.01 6.10
N LEU A 115 16.36 -3.56 7.33
CA LEU A 115 15.03 -3.26 7.89
C LEU A 115 14.33 -2.17 7.08
N LEU A 116 15.01 -1.07 6.75
CA LEU A 116 14.44 0.02 5.92
C LEU A 116 14.13 -0.45 4.49
N GLN A 117 14.84 -1.45 3.97
CA GLN A 117 14.52 -2.05 2.67
C GLN A 117 13.29 -2.97 2.72
N SER A 118 13.03 -3.60 3.87
CA SER A 118 11.92 -4.55 4.04
C SER A 118 10.66 -3.89 4.58
N ILE A 119 10.80 -2.79 5.33
CA ILE A 119 9.71 -2.02 5.90
C ILE A 119 9.36 -0.90 4.94
N VAL A 120 8.19 -1.01 4.31
CA VAL A 120 7.65 0.09 3.52
C VAL A 120 7.12 1.15 4.48
N SER A 121 7.89 2.22 4.64
CA SER A 121 7.46 3.46 5.29
C SER A 121 6.79 4.34 4.24
N GLU A 122 5.48 4.22 4.10
CA GLU A 122 4.68 5.04 3.17
C GLU A 122 3.74 5.99 3.92
N LYS A 123 3.49 7.16 3.32
CA LYS A 123 2.28 7.93 3.60
C LYS A 123 1.26 7.55 2.54
N PRO A 124 0.36 6.60 2.81
CA PRO A 124 -0.66 6.24 1.84
C PRO A 124 -1.53 7.47 1.53
N ASN A 125 -2.15 7.45 0.34
CA ASN A 125 -3.10 8.47 -0.09
C ASN A 125 -4.44 7.79 -0.43
N VAL A 126 -4.93 6.97 0.50
CA VAL A 126 -6.22 6.27 0.39
C VAL A 126 -7.15 6.90 1.40
N LYS A 127 -8.32 7.37 1.00
CA LYS A 127 -9.27 8.01 1.91
C LYS A 127 -10.41 7.06 2.30
N TRP A 128 -11.20 7.45 3.29
CA TRP A 128 -12.37 6.67 3.71
C TRP A 128 -13.42 6.53 2.61
N GLU A 129 -13.55 7.54 1.74
CA GLU A 129 -14.48 7.57 0.63
C GLU A 129 -14.10 6.56 -0.48
N ASP A 130 -12.81 6.22 -0.57
CA ASP A 130 -12.28 5.23 -1.50
C ASP A 130 -12.57 3.80 -1.04
N VAL A 131 -12.93 3.61 0.24
CA VAL A 131 -13.31 2.32 0.81
C VAL A 131 -14.82 2.14 0.74
N ALA A 132 -15.29 1.23 -0.12
CA ALA A 132 -16.71 0.95 -0.28
C ALA A 132 -17.30 0.13 0.87
N GLY A 133 -18.39 0.60 1.47
CA GLY A 133 -19.08 -0.06 2.57
C GLY A 133 -18.24 -0.18 3.85
N LEU A 134 -18.41 -1.28 4.58
CA LEU A 134 -17.69 -1.58 5.84
C LEU A 134 -17.90 -0.51 6.94
N GLU A 135 -19.07 0.15 6.98
CA GLU A 135 -19.33 1.27 7.89
C GLU A 135 -19.13 0.91 9.37
N ALA A 136 -19.56 -0.29 9.80
CA ALA A 136 -19.30 -0.78 11.15
C ALA A 136 -17.79 -0.92 11.44
N ALA A 137 -17.01 -1.48 10.52
CA ALA A 137 -15.57 -1.62 10.68
C ALA A 137 -14.85 -0.27 10.66
N LYS A 138 -15.29 0.68 9.82
CA LYS A 138 -14.79 2.06 9.80
C LYS A 138 -15.05 2.75 11.14
N GLU A 139 -16.26 2.65 11.67
CA GLU A 139 -16.63 3.21 12.97
C GLU A 139 -15.79 2.60 14.09
N GLU A 140 -15.62 1.27 14.12
CA GLU A 140 -14.78 0.61 15.12
C GLU A 140 -13.31 1.05 15.05
N LEU A 141 -12.78 1.26 13.84
CA LEU A 141 -11.42 1.77 13.63
C LEU A 141 -11.31 3.24 14.06
N GLN A 142 -12.30 4.07 13.74
CA GLN A 142 -12.35 5.46 14.18
C GLN A 142 -12.40 5.55 15.71
N GLU A 143 -13.23 4.75 16.37
CA GLU A 143 -13.30 4.68 17.83
C GLU A 143 -12.00 4.15 18.44
N SER A 144 -11.38 3.13 17.85
CA SER A 144 -10.20 2.48 18.42
C SER A 144 -8.90 3.24 18.17
N ILE A 145 -8.83 4.02 17.09
CA ILE A 145 -7.61 4.69 16.63
C ILE A 145 -7.78 6.20 16.68
N VAL A 146 -8.71 6.76 15.91
CA VAL A 146 -8.85 8.22 15.76
C VAL A 146 -9.26 8.89 17.07
N PHE A 147 -10.21 8.30 17.80
CA PHE A 147 -10.76 8.89 19.02
C PHE A 147 -9.73 9.03 20.16
N PRO A 148 -8.92 8.00 20.50
CA PRO A 148 -7.83 8.15 21.47
C PRO A 148 -6.80 9.21 21.13
N LEU A 149 -6.56 9.42 19.84
CA LEU A 149 -5.58 10.40 19.36
C LEU A 149 -6.14 11.82 19.45
N ARG A 150 -7.42 11.99 19.12
CA ARG A 150 -8.09 13.28 19.20
C ARG A 150 -8.36 13.72 20.65
N PHE A 151 -8.63 12.77 21.55
CA PHE A 151 -8.99 13.04 22.94
C PHE A 151 -8.13 12.25 23.94
N PRO A 152 -6.80 12.46 23.99
CA PRO A 152 -5.90 11.71 24.86
C PRO A 152 -6.25 11.85 26.35
N GLN A 153 -6.86 12.96 26.77
CA GLN A 153 -7.33 13.19 28.13
C GLN A 153 -8.39 12.17 28.60
N MET A 154 -9.13 11.57 27.66
CA MET A 154 -10.12 10.53 27.95
C MET A 154 -9.47 9.19 28.31
N PHE A 155 -8.20 9.00 27.96
CA PHE A 155 -7.43 7.76 28.15
C PHE A 155 -6.40 7.93 29.27
N THR A 156 -6.87 8.42 30.41
CA THR A 156 -6.09 8.62 31.63
C THR A 156 -6.46 7.62 32.73
N GLY A 157 -5.51 7.33 33.62
CA GLY A 157 -5.69 6.38 34.72
C GLY A 157 -5.85 4.94 34.25
N LYS A 158 -6.99 4.31 34.56
CA LYS A 158 -7.30 2.93 34.14
C LYS A 158 -7.82 2.83 32.70
N ARG A 159 -8.29 3.93 32.11
CA ARG A 159 -8.76 3.97 30.72
C ARG A 159 -7.54 4.01 29.81
N LYS A 160 -7.32 2.94 29.03
CA LYS A 160 -6.20 2.83 28.09
C LYS A 160 -6.72 2.52 26.70
N ALA A 161 -6.14 3.16 25.69
CA ALA A 161 -6.43 2.84 24.30
C ALA A 161 -5.97 1.41 23.98
N ARG A 162 -6.74 0.69 23.17
CA ARG A 162 -6.37 -0.64 22.69
C ARG A 162 -5.24 -0.48 21.67
N ARG A 163 -4.19 -1.29 21.78
CA ARG A 163 -2.96 -1.15 20.98
C ARG A 163 -2.80 -2.22 19.93
N GLY A 164 -3.48 -3.36 20.08
CA GLY A 164 -3.52 -4.44 19.10
C GLY A 164 -4.90 -4.57 18.50
N ILE A 165 -5.01 -4.33 17.19
CA ILE A 165 -6.23 -4.51 16.42
C ILE A 165 -5.97 -5.57 15.34
N LEU A 166 -6.84 -6.57 15.27
CA LEU A 166 -6.83 -7.60 14.24
C LEU A 166 -8.00 -7.36 13.28
N LEU A 167 -7.69 -7.14 12.01
CA LEU A 167 -8.63 -7.20 10.90
C LEU A 167 -8.65 -8.64 10.38
N TYR A 168 -9.82 -9.26 10.30
CA TYR A 168 -9.92 -10.63 9.80
C TYR A 168 -11.14 -10.82 8.93
N GLY A 169 -11.08 -11.80 8.03
CA GLY A 169 -12.18 -12.16 7.15
C GLY A 169 -11.66 -12.71 5.82
N PRO A 170 -12.54 -13.05 4.89
CA PRO A 170 -12.17 -13.66 3.62
C PRO A 170 -11.11 -12.86 2.83
N PRO A 171 -10.33 -13.51 1.96
CA PRO A 171 -9.39 -12.80 1.11
C PRO A 171 -10.12 -11.85 0.15
N GLY A 172 -9.43 -10.80 -0.28
CA GLY A 172 -9.97 -9.84 -1.26
C GLY A 172 -11.04 -8.88 -0.75
N THR A 173 -11.27 -8.78 0.56
CA THR A 173 -12.23 -7.84 1.17
C THR A 173 -11.64 -6.47 1.53
N GLY A 174 -10.37 -6.23 1.18
CA GLY A 174 -9.74 -4.91 1.35
C GLY A 174 -9.16 -4.62 2.73
N LYS A 175 -8.81 -5.63 3.55
CA LYS A 175 -8.16 -5.44 4.86
C LYS A 175 -6.91 -4.54 4.81
N SER A 176 -6.00 -4.81 3.87
CA SER A 176 -4.78 -4.02 3.69
C SER A 176 -5.08 -2.64 3.11
N TYR A 177 -6.13 -2.51 2.29
CA TYR A 177 -6.60 -1.23 1.77
C TYR A 177 -7.21 -0.35 2.87
N LEU A 178 -8.00 -0.94 3.76
CA LEU A 178 -8.57 -0.30 4.95
C LEU A 178 -7.49 0.17 5.92
N ALA A 179 -6.43 -0.62 6.12
CA ALA A 179 -5.27 -0.22 6.92
C ALA A 179 -4.57 1.02 6.36
N LYS A 180 -4.41 1.09 5.03
CA LYS A 180 -3.87 2.28 4.35
C LYS A 180 -4.79 3.48 4.48
N ALA A 181 -6.10 3.28 4.41
CA ALA A 181 -7.09 4.35 4.59
C ALA A 181 -7.00 4.96 6.00
N VAL A 182 -6.95 4.11 7.03
CA VAL A 182 -6.74 4.54 8.42
C VAL A 182 -5.49 5.38 8.57
N ALA A 183 -4.35 4.90 8.04
CA ALA A 183 -3.07 5.58 8.18
C ALA A 183 -3.05 6.95 7.49
N THR A 184 -3.73 7.07 6.35
CA THR A 184 -3.90 8.33 5.62
C THR A 184 -4.70 9.33 6.45
N GLU A 185 -5.83 8.90 7.03
CA GLU A 185 -6.71 9.78 7.82
C GLU A 185 -6.01 10.38 9.04
N VAL A 186 -5.23 9.58 9.76
CA VAL A 186 -4.54 10.05 10.96
C VAL A 186 -3.22 10.75 10.67
N GLU A 187 -2.78 10.78 9.40
CA GLU A 187 -1.48 11.30 8.94
C GLU A 187 -0.26 10.63 9.64
N TYR A 188 -0.36 9.35 9.99
CA TYR A 188 0.68 8.65 10.75
C TYR A 188 1.69 7.94 9.85
N THR A 189 2.88 7.70 10.39
CA THR A 189 3.86 6.85 9.71
C THR A 189 3.36 5.41 9.74
N LEU A 190 3.12 4.84 8.56
CA LEU A 190 2.73 3.44 8.40
C LEU A 190 3.98 2.61 8.11
N PHE A 191 4.30 1.69 9.01
CA PHE A 191 5.29 0.65 8.79
C PHE A 191 4.58 -0.63 8.36
N SER A 192 4.55 -0.88 7.06
CA SER A 192 3.90 -2.07 6.51
C SER A 192 4.91 -3.19 6.30
N ILE A 193 4.56 -4.40 6.76
CA ILE A 193 5.36 -5.60 6.56
C ILE A 193 4.47 -6.81 6.26
N SER A 194 4.86 -7.63 5.29
CA SER A 194 4.23 -8.93 5.08
C SER A 194 4.94 -10.00 5.89
N SER A 195 4.15 -10.82 6.57
CA SER A 195 4.63 -12.00 7.31
C SER A 195 5.49 -12.92 6.45
N SER A 196 5.13 -13.09 5.17
CA SER A 196 5.84 -13.93 4.20
C SER A 196 7.21 -13.35 3.81
N ASP A 197 7.33 -12.03 3.74
CA ASP A 197 8.62 -11.34 3.44
C ASP A 197 9.62 -11.49 4.60
N VAL A 198 9.11 -11.52 5.83
CA VAL A 198 9.91 -11.69 7.03
C VAL A 198 10.52 -13.08 7.11
N MET A 199 9.73 -14.13 6.84
CA MET A 199 10.19 -15.51 6.95
C MET A 199 11.20 -15.89 5.86
N SER A 200 11.06 -15.34 4.65
CA SER A 200 11.86 -15.73 3.49
C SER A 200 13.26 -15.11 3.47
N LYS A 201 13.40 -13.85 3.90
CA LYS A 201 14.67 -13.10 3.82
C LYS A 201 15.59 -13.29 5.02
N TRP A 202 15.07 -13.80 6.15
CA TRP A 202 15.71 -13.65 7.46
C TRP A 202 15.78 -14.94 8.27
N TYR A 203 16.22 -16.03 7.63
CA TYR A 203 16.47 -17.29 8.33
C TYR A 203 17.60 -17.10 9.36
N GLY A 204 17.27 -17.13 10.65
CA GLY A 204 18.21 -16.94 11.78
C GLY A 204 18.36 -15.53 12.35
N GLU A 205 17.86 -14.48 11.68
CA GLU A 205 17.92 -13.06 12.15
C GLU A 205 16.53 -12.43 12.36
N SER A 206 15.49 -13.25 12.28
CA SER A 206 14.08 -12.88 12.35
C SER A 206 13.72 -12.08 13.62
N GLU A 207 14.26 -12.43 14.79
CA GLU A 207 14.03 -11.70 16.05
C GLU A 207 14.53 -10.25 16.01
N GLN A 208 15.70 -10.03 15.40
CA GLN A 208 16.32 -8.70 15.33
C GLN A 208 15.50 -7.77 14.45
N LEU A 209 14.89 -8.31 13.40
CA LEU A 209 13.95 -7.57 12.56
C LEU A 209 12.73 -7.11 13.37
N VAL A 210 12.12 -7.98 14.17
CA VAL A 210 10.96 -7.60 15.00
C VAL A 210 11.35 -6.51 16.01
N ARG A 211 12.51 -6.66 16.67
CA ARG A 211 13.04 -5.63 17.59
C ARG A 211 13.26 -4.30 16.88
N GLY A 212 13.91 -4.32 15.72
CA GLY A 212 14.21 -3.13 14.94
C GLY A 212 12.96 -2.43 14.41
N LEU A 213 11.95 -3.18 13.96
CA LEU A 213 10.65 -2.65 13.54
C LEU A 213 9.97 -1.88 14.68
N PHE A 214 9.86 -2.49 15.87
CA PHE A 214 9.26 -1.82 17.02
C PHE A 214 10.10 -0.67 17.54
N GLN A 215 11.43 -0.73 17.43
CA GLN A 215 12.31 0.38 17.78
C GLN A 215 12.10 1.56 16.83
N LEU A 216 12.09 1.32 15.53
CA LEU A 216 11.86 2.35 14.52
C LEU A 216 10.48 2.99 14.67
N ALA A 217 9.45 2.18 14.94
CA ALA A 217 8.11 2.67 15.24
C ALA A 217 8.09 3.57 16.49
N ARG A 218 8.83 3.19 17.53
CA ARG A 218 8.96 4.01 18.75
C ARG A 218 9.72 5.32 18.53
N GLU A 219 10.70 5.33 17.63
CA GLU A 219 11.45 6.53 17.24
C GLU A 219 10.60 7.48 16.38
N LYS A 220 9.64 6.94 15.62
CA LYS A 220 8.79 7.68 14.67
C LYS A 220 7.34 7.86 15.15
N LYS A 221 7.13 7.91 16.47
CA LYS A 221 5.81 8.15 17.05
C LYS A 221 5.24 9.51 16.59
N PRO A 222 3.93 9.59 16.31
CA PRO A 222 2.97 8.49 16.34
C PRO A 222 3.03 7.61 15.07
N SER A 223 2.89 6.30 15.24
CA SER A 223 3.09 5.34 14.15
C SER A 223 2.17 4.13 14.22
N ILE A 224 1.88 3.54 13.06
CA ILE A 224 1.13 2.30 12.92
C ILE A 224 2.07 1.24 12.34
N ILE A 225 2.19 0.10 13.02
CA ILE A 225 2.80 -1.11 12.47
C ILE A 225 1.67 -1.93 11.87
N PHE A 226 1.69 -2.11 10.54
CA PHE A 226 0.74 -2.96 9.83
C PHE A 226 1.41 -4.26 9.41
N ILE A 227 0.80 -5.39 9.81
CA ILE A 227 1.30 -6.72 9.50
C ILE A 227 0.26 -7.46 8.68
N ASP A 228 0.58 -7.71 7.41
CA ASP A 228 -0.26 -8.51 6.55
C ASP A 228 0.03 -10.01 6.75
N GLU A 229 -0.99 -10.83 6.52
CA GLU A 229 -0.92 -12.29 6.63
C GLU A 229 -0.34 -12.79 7.98
N ILE A 230 -0.73 -12.19 9.11
CA ILE A 230 -0.18 -12.52 10.44
C ILE A 230 -0.28 -14.01 10.78
N ASP A 231 -1.22 -14.73 10.17
CA ASP A 231 -1.36 -16.18 10.28
C ASP A 231 -0.12 -16.95 9.78
N ALA A 232 0.64 -16.43 8.82
CA ALA A 232 1.88 -17.08 8.38
C ALA A 232 2.95 -17.09 9.49
N LEU A 233 3.03 -16.02 10.32
CA LEU A 233 3.94 -15.95 11.47
C LEU A 233 3.43 -16.66 12.71
N CYS A 234 2.11 -16.68 12.90
CA CYS A 234 1.49 -17.01 14.19
C CYS A 234 0.57 -18.24 14.14
N ALA A 235 0.67 -19.05 13.08
CA ALA A 235 -0.05 -20.31 12.96
C ALA A 235 0.30 -21.25 14.13
N ASN A 236 -0.73 -21.84 14.72
CA ASN A 236 -0.61 -22.89 15.72
C ASN A 236 -0.12 -24.19 15.02
N ARG A 237 1.19 -24.30 14.80
CA ARG A 237 1.81 -25.53 14.29
C ARG A 237 1.93 -26.51 15.45
N ASP A 238 0.85 -27.24 15.72
CA ASP A 238 0.86 -28.37 16.65
C ASP A 238 1.71 -29.51 16.04
N GLY A 239 3.00 -29.53 16.36
CA GLY A 239 3.74 -30.77 16.64
C GLY A 239 4.00 -31.80 15.53
N SER A 240 3.90 -31.52 14.23
CA SER A 240 4.28 -32.52 13.21
C SER A 240 4.99 -31.92 11.99
N GLY A 241 6.31 -32.11 11.93
CA GLY A 241 7.14 -31.76 10.77
C GLY A 241 8.59 -31.52 11.17
N GLY A 242 9.37 -32.60 11.30
CA GLY A 242 10.80 -32.58 11.66
C GLY A 242 11.70 -31.96 10.60
N GLY A 243 11.58 -30.66 10.38
CA GLY A 243 12.52 -29.83 9.61
C GLY A 243 12.73 -28.51 10.33
N GLY A 244 13.98 -28.06 10.46
CA GLY A 244 14.43 -26.95 11.33
C GLY A 244 13.83 -25.55 11.15
N GLY A 245 12.72 -25.38 10.42
CA GLY A 245 12.02 -24.09 10.27
C GLY A 245 11.00 -23.75 11.37
N GLY A 246 10.63 -24.72 12.22
CA GLY A 246 9.64 -24.50 13.29
C GLY A 246 10.15 -23.68 14.47
N GLU A 247 11.44 -23.83 14.81
CA GLU A 247 12.05 -23.17 15.97
C GLU A 247 12.20 -21.67 15.78
N ASP A 248 12.65 -21.23 14.60
CA ASP A 248 12.82 -19.81 14.28
C ASP A 248 11.48 -19.05 14.29
N THR A 249 10.42 -19.71 13.80
CA THR A 249 9.06 -19.16 13.82
C THR A 249 8.57 -18.99 15.27
N ALA A 250 8.83 -19.97 16.14
CA ALA A 250 8.46 -19.91 17.55
C ALA A 250 9.21 -18.81 18.32
N ARG A 251 10.50 -18.65 18.03
CA ARG A 251 11.34 -17.57 18.60
C ARG A 251 10.86 -16.19 18.14
N MET A 252 10.62 -16.01 16.86
CA MET A 252 10.05 -14.79 16.29
C MET A 252 8.68 -14.43 16.89
N LYS A 253 7.77 -15.41 17.00
CA LYS A 253 6.47 -15.23 17.65
C LYS A 253 6.63 -14.77 19.10
N THR A 254 7.57 -15.37 19.83
CA THR A 254 7.86 -15.00 21.22
C THR A 254 8.36 -13.55 21.30
N GLU A 255 9.30 -13.17 20.43
CA GLU A 255 9.79 -11.79 20.36
C GLU A 255 8.66 -10.80 20.04
N PHE A 256 7.78 -11.14 19.11
CA PHE A 256 6.64 -10.30 18.76
C PHE A 256 5.71 -10.08 19.96
N LEU A 257 5.41 -11.13 20.72
CA LEU A 257 4.62 -11.04 21.95
C LEU A 257 5.28 -10.13 23.00
N ILE A 258 6.60 -10.25 23.19
CA ILE A 258 7.37 -9.42 24.11
C ILE A 258 7.29 -7.93 23.69
N GLN A 259 7.48 -7.66 22.40
CA GLN A 259 7.39 -6.30 21.87
C GLN A 259 5.99 -5.72 22.00
N MET A 260 4.92 -6.49 21.73
CA MET A 260 3.54 -6.04 21.90
C MET A 260 3.20 -5.70 23.36
N ASP A 261 3.69 -6.49 24.31
CA ASP A 261 3.49 -6.24 25.74
C ASP A 261 4.21 -4.98 26.22
N GLY A 262 5.26 -4.54 25.51
CA GLY A 262 6.07 -3.40 25.90
C GLY A 262 6.87 -3.69 27.17
N VAL A 263 7.30 -4.94 27.38
CA VAL A 263 8.14 -5.28 28.54
C VAL A 263 9.43 -4.47 28.45
N GLY A 264 9.66 -3.59 29.44
CA GLY A 264 10.81 -2.69 29.49
C GLY A 264 10.77 -1.50 28.51
N ASN A 265 9.67 -1.30 27.77
CA ASN A 265 9.59 -0.30 26.69
C ASN A 265 8.24 0.43 26.68
N ASP A 266 8.26 1.76 26.53
CA ASP A 266 7.02 2.52 26.38
C ASP A 266 6.49 2.45 24.94
N ASN A 267 5.45 1.65 24.73
CA ASN A 267 4.71 1.56 23.46
C ASN A 267 3.63 2.65 23.29
N THR A 268 3.59 3.68 24.14
CA THR A 268 2.63 4.77 23.99
C THR A 268 2.87 5.49 22.66
N GLY A 269 1.83 5.63 21.83
CA GLY A 269 1.94 6.20 20.48
C GLY A 269 2.31 5.21 19.37
N VAL A 270 2.43 3.91 19.67
CA VAL A 270 2.58 2.84 18.67
C VAL A 270 1.34 1.95 18.68
N LEU A 271 0.71 1.84 17.51
CA LEU A 271 -0.43 0.94 17.27
C LEU A 271 0.04 -0.24 16.42
N VAL A 272 -0.43 -1.44 16.75
CA VAL A 272 -0.24 -2.65 15.93
C VAL A 272 -1.58 -3.02 15.29
N LEU A 273 -1.63 -2.97 13.97
CA LEU A 273 -2.73 -3.42 13.14
C LEU A 273 -2.28 -4.67 12.39
N ALA A 274 -3.05 -5.75 12.47
CA ALA A 274 -2.73 -6.99 11.75
C ALA A 274 -3.90 -7.39 10.86
N ALA A 275 -3.60 -8.02 9.72
CA ALA A 275 -4.60 -8.62 8.84
C ALA A 275 -4.41 -10.14 8.78
N SER A 276 -5.52 -10.89 8.82
CA SER A 276 -5.51 -12.35 8.62
C SER A 276 -6.67 -12.82 7.76
N ASN A 277 -6.43 -13.82 6.93
CA ASN A 277 -7.47 -14.55 6.21
C ASN A 277 -7.94 -15.80 6.97
N LEU A 278 -7.14 -16.29 7.93
CA LEU A 278 -7.32 -17.56 8.61
C LEU A 278 -7.31 -17.36 10.14
N PRO A 279 -8.28 -16.66 10.72
CA PRO A 279 -8.24 -16.29 12.14
C PRO A 279 -8.27 -17.50 13.09
N TRP A 280 -8.72 -18.67 12.65
CA TRP A 280 -8.72 -19.92 13.43
C TRP A 280 -7.34 -20.55 13.60
N VAL A 281 -6.38 -20.29 12.71
CA VAL A 281 -5.00 -20.80 12.89
C VAL A 281 -4.20 -19.94 13.85
N LEU A 282 -4.70 -18.75 14.19
CA LEU A 282 -3.98 -17.81 15.06
C LEU A 282 -3.86 -18.35 16.49
N ASP A 283 -2.62 -18.44 16.95
CA ASP A 283 -2.27 -18.86 18.30
C ASP A 283 -3.05 -18.08 19.39
N PRO A 284 -3.52 -18.75 20.46
CA PRO A 284 -4.27 -18.11 21.54
C PRO A 284 -3.55 -16.95 22.25
N ALA A 285 -2.22 -17.00 22.41
CA ALA A 285 -1.47 -15.92 23.05
C ALA A 285 -1.45 -14.67 22.16
N MET A 286 -1.23 -14.84 20.86
CA MET A 286 -1.35 -13.76 19.88
C MET A 286 -2.77 -13.19 19.82
N ARG A 287 -3.78 -14.07 19.78
CA ARG A 287 -5.19 -13.68 19.81
C ARG A 287 -5.53 -12.80 21.03
N ARG A 288 -4.92 -13.06 22.19
CA ARG A 288 -5.08 -12.25 23.41
C ARG A 288 -4.46 -10.86 23.31
N ARG A 289 -3.39 -10.68 22.52
CA ARG A 289 -2.73 -9.37 22.30
C ARG A 289 -3.48 -8.48 21.33
N PHE A 290 -4.31 -9.04 20.46
CA PHE A 290 -5.28 -8.29 19.67
C PHE A 290 -6.57 -8.07 20.47
N GLN A 291 -6.63 -6.95 21.19
CA GLN A 291 -7.75 -6.63 22.10
C GLN A 291 -9.02 -6.19 21.36
N LYS A 292 -8.91 -5.80 20.09
CA LYS A 292 -10.04 -5.53 19.19
C LYS A 292 -9.88 -6.41 17.96
N ARG A 293 -10.97 -7.04 17.51
CA ARG A 293 -10.97 -8.05 16.44
C ARG A 293 -12.12 -7.74 15.50
N ILE A 294 -11.82 -7.00 14.45
CA ILE A 294 -12.80 -6.43 13.54
C ILE A 294 -12.99 -7.39 12.37
N HIS A 295 -14.21 -7.89 12.22
CA HIS A 295 -14.59 -8.73 11.09
C HIS A 295 -14.79 -7.88 9.84
N ILE A 296 -14.15 -8.28 8.74
CA ILE A 296 -14.27 -7.64 7.43
C ILE A 296 -15.00 -8.61 6.50
N PRO A 297 -16.34 -8.51 6.40
CA PRO A 297 -17.16 -9.43 5.61
C PRO A 297 -17.00 -9.19 4.10
N LEU A 298 -17.59 -10.07 3.30
CA LEU A 298 -17.81 -9.83 1.87
C LEU A 298 -18.73 -8.61 1.67
N PRO A 299 -18.55 -7.84 0.58
CA PRO A 299 -19.32 -6.64 0.33
C PRO A 299 -20.81 -6.95 0.09
N GLU A 300 -21.67 -6.19 0.76
CA GLU A 300 -23.13 -6.18 0.53
C GLU A 300 -23.49 -5.50 -0.80
N HIS A 301 -24.77 -5.57 -1.17
CA HIS A 301 -25.27 -5.04 -2.45
C HIS A 301 -24.87 -3.58 -2.71
N GLU A 302 -25.10 -2.68 -1.75
CA GLU A 302 -24.75 -1.27 -1.91
C GLU A 302 -23.23 -1.03 -1.95
N ALA A 303 -22.45 -1.81 -1.20
CA ALA A 303 -20.99 -1.77 -1.28
C ALA A 303 -20.47 -2.23 -2.66
N ARG A 304 -21.06 -3.27 -3.25
CA ARG A 304 -20.73 -3.72 -4.62
C ARG A 304 -21.08 -2.66 -5.66
N LYS A 305 -22.22 -1.97 -5.54
CA LYS A 305 -22.56 -0.83 -6.41
C LYS A 305 -21.52 0.27 -6.31
N GLN A 306 -21.13 0.63 -5.09
CA GLN A 306 -20.09 1.63 -4.88
C GLN A 306 -18.75 1.20 -5.47
N LEU A 307 -18.35 -0.07 -5.33
CA LEU A 307 -17.15 -0.61 -5.98
C LEU A 307 -17.20 -0.48 -7.50
N PHE A 308 -18.32 -0.81 -8.14
CA PHE A 308 -18.50 -0.60 -9.58
C PHE A 308 -18.42 0.88 -9.94
N ARG A 309 -19.08 1.79 -9.20
CA ARG A 309 -19.02 3.23 -9.46
C ARG A 309 -17.60 3.79 -9.38
N ILE A 310 -16.86 3.46 -8.32
CA ILE A 310 -15.50 3.95 -8.09
C ILE A 310 -14.55 3.47 -9.19
N ASN A 311 -14.64 2.19 -9.55
CA ASN A 311 -13.68 1.58 -10.48
C ASN A 311 -14.04 1.76 -11.96
N ILE A 312 -15.31 1.98 -12.31
CA ILE A 312 -15.73 2.35 -13.67
C ILE A 312 -15.41 3.83 -13.93
N GLY A 313 -15.68 4.71 -12.97
CA GLY A 313 -15.40 6.15 -13.10
C GLY A 313 -15.92 6.75 -14.42
N ASP A 314 -15.08 7.58 -15.06
CA ASP A 314 -15.40 8.24 -16.33
C ASP A 314 -15.10 7.39 -17.58
N LEU A 315 -14.63 6.14 -17.41
CA LEU A 315 -14.16 5.29 -18.51
C LEU A 315 -15.30 4.75 -19.39
N ALA A 316 -16.52 4.68 -18.86
CA ALA A 316 -17.67 4.10 -19.54
C ALA A 316 -18.91 4.99 -19.38
N PRO A 317 -19.02 6.09 -20.14
CA PRO A 317 -20.12 7.05 -20.00
C PRO A 317 -21.50 6.47 -20.34
N ASP A 318 -21.54 5.36 -21.07
CA ASP A 318 -22.77 4.68 -21.50
C ASP A 318 -23.30 3.68 -20.45
N ILE A 319 -22.63 3.53 -19.29
CA ILE A 319 -23.09 2.67 -18.19
C ILE A 319 -23.95 3.49 -17.24
N HIS A 320 -25.22 3.10 -17.12
CA HIS A 320 -26.18 3.79 -16.26
C HIS A 320 -26.26 3.15 -14.87
N GLU A 321 -26.83 3.89 -13.93
CA GLU A 321 -27.06 3.41 -12.55
C GLU A 321 -27.86 2.09 -12.49
N ARG A 322 -28.78 1.87 -13.44
CA ARG A 322 -29.53 0.61 -13.56
C ARG A 322 -28.64 -0.58 -13.92
N ASP A 323 -27.62 -0.35 -14.74
CA ASP A 323 -26.65 -1.37 -15.13
C ASP A 323 -25.75 -1.73 -13.94
N ILE A 324 -25.28 -0.72 -13.20
CA ILE A 324 -24.49 -0.90 -11.98
C ILE A 324 -25.26 -1.71 -10.93
N ASP A 325 -26.55 -1.41 -10.74
CA ASP A 325 -27.39 -2.17 -9.82
C ASP A 325 -27.54 -3.64 -10.25
N GLU A 326 -27.71 -3.91 -11.55
CA GLU A 326 -27.77 -5.28 -12.08
C GLU A 326 -26.44 -6.02 -11.95
N LEU A 327 -25.30 -5.37 -12.22
CA LEU A 327 -23.97 -5.93 -12.00
C LEU A 327 -23.76 -6.30 -10.52
N ALA A 328 -24.20 -5.44 -9.60
CA ALA A 328 -24.14 -5.70 -8.16
C ALA A 328 -25.03 -6.87 -7.72
N ARG A 329 -26.20 -7.06 -8.34
CA ARG A 329 -27.06 -8.25 -8.08
C ARG A 329 -26.38 -9.53 -8.54
N ARG A 330 -25.76 -9.52 -9.73
CA ARG A 330 -25.10 -10.71 -10.31
C ARG A 330 -23.78 -11.10 -9.65
N THR A 331 -23.21 -10.22 -8.84
CA THR A 331 -21.94 -10.43 -8.12
C THR A 331 -22.14 -10.75 -6.64
N GLN A 332 -23.29 -11.31 -6.26
CA GLN A 332 -23.49 -11.80 -4.91
C GLN A 332 -22.43 -12.85 -4.54
N GLY A 333 -21.78 -12.68 -3.39
CA GLY A 333 -20.71 -13.57 -2.92
C GLY A 333 -19.30 -13.23 -3.45
N PHE A 334 -19.17 -12.23 -4.32
CA PHE A 334 -17.88 -11.80 -4.85
C PHE A 334 -17.16 -10.90 -3.85
N SER A 335 -15.84 -11.06 -3.76
CA SER A 335 -14.96 -10.16 -3.01
C SER A 335 -14.71 -8.85 -3.78
N GLY A 336 -14.14 -7.86 -3.11
CA GLY A 336 -13.72 -6.62 -3.78
C GLY A 336 -12.65 -6.89 -4.85
N SER A 337 -11.74 -7.84 -4.61
CA SER A 337 -10.76 -8.29 -5.59
C SER A 337 -11.40 -8.97 -6.80
N ASP A 338 -12.42 -9.81 -6.62
CA ASP A 338 -13.12 -10.43 -7.75
C ASP A 338 -13.79 -9.38 -8.64
N ILE A 339 -14.45 -8.39 -8.02
CA ILE A 339 -15.08 -7.28 -8.72
C ILE A 339 -14.03 -6.44 -9.47
N ALA A 340 -12.89 -6.14 -8.85
CA ALA A 340 -11.80 -5.43 -9.51
C ALA A 340 -11.29 -6.19 -10.74
N ILE A 341 -11.14 -7.52 -10.65
CA ILE A 341 -10.75 -8.37 -11.79
C ILE A 341 -11.78 -8.30 -12.91
N ILE A 342 -13.08 -8.43 -12.60
CA ILE A 342 -14.16 -8.32 -13.59
C ILE A 342 -14.09 -6.98 -14.34
N ILE A 343 -13.89 -5.89 -13.60
CA ILE A 343 -13.82 -4.55 -14.19
C ILE A 343 -12.59 -4.46 -15.10
N GLN A 344 -11.41 -4.88 -14.63
CA GLN A 344 -10.19 -4.88 -15.46
C GLN A 344 -10.35 -5.71 -16.74
N ASP A 345 -10.95 -6.91 -16.63
CA ASP A 345 -11.20 -7.76 -17.79
C ASP A 345 -12.19 -7.13 -18.79
N ALA A 346 -13.20 -6.43 -18.29
CA ALA A 346 -14.16 -5.71 -19.12
C ALA A 346 -13.53 -4.49 -19.81
N LEU A 347 -12.69 -3.73 -19.10
CA LEU A 347 -11.92 -2.61 -19.67
C LEU A 347 -10.95 -3.05 -20.77
N MET A 348 -10.52 -4.33 -20.76
CA MET A 348 -9.67 -4.91 -21.80
C MET A 348 -10.44 -5.39 -23.04
N ILE A 349 -11.77 -5.42 -23.03
CA ILE A 349 -12.56 -5.86 -24.18
C ILE A 349 -12.38 -4.95 -25.41
N PRO A 350 -12.41 -3.60 -25.31
CA PRO A 350 -12.11 -2.72 -26.43
C PRO A 350 -10.76 -3.02 -27.08
N VAL A 351 -9.73 -3.27 -26.28
CA VAL A 351 -8.40 -3.64 -26.75
C VAL A 351 -8.44 -4.96 -27.53
N LYS A 352 -9.13 -5.97 -26.99
CA LYS A 352 -9.33 -7.27 -27.66
C LYS A 352 -10.10 -7.09 -28.98
N LYS A 353 -11.16 -6.27 -29.01
CA LYS A 353 -11.94 -5.95 -30.21
C LYS A 353 -11.05 -5.32 -31.30
N VAL A 354 -10.24 -4.32 -30.96
CA VAL A 354 -9.29 -3.70 -31.91
C VAL A 354 -8.28 -4.71 -32.42
N HIS A 355 -7.71 -5.53 -31.53
CA HIS A 355 -6.68 -6.50 -31.90
C HIS A 355 -7.22 -7.59 -32.86
N MET A 356 -8.46 -8.04 -32.64
CA MET A 356 -9.10 -9.10 -33.44
C MET A 356 -9.88 -8.59 -34.66
N ALA A 357 -10.04 -7.27 -34.79
CA ALA A 357 -10.80 -6.66 -35.88
C ALA A 357 -10.16 -6.92 -37.25
N LYS A 358 -11.01 -7.31 -38.21
CA LYS A 358 -10.65 -7.50 -39.62
C LYS A 358 -11.08 -6.34 -40.51
N TYR A 359 -11.97 -5.48 -40.00
CA TYR A 359 -12.53 -4.34 -40.71
C TYR A 359 -12.51 -3.12 -39.81
N PHE A 360 -12.23 -1.96 -40.41
CA PHE A 360 -12.26 -0.67 -39.73
C PHE A 360 -13.00 0.34 -40.60
N LYS A 361 -13.64 1.32 -39.96
CA LYS A 361 -14.30 2.44 -40.63
C LYS A 361 -13.77 3.77 -40.14
N LYS A 362 -13.90 4.79 -40.99
CA LYS A 362 -13.57 6.17 -40.68
C LYS A 362 -14.77 6.84 -40.00
N VAL A 363 -14.53 7.52 -38.88
CA VAL A 363 -15.53 8.24 -38.10
C VAL A 363 -15.12 9.69 -37.95
N TYR A 364 -16.07 10.59 -38.14
CA TYR A 364 -15.90 12.03 -38.00
C TYR A 364 -16.75 12.49 -36.82
N ASP A 365 -16.14 12.62 -35.64
CA ASP A 365 -16.82 13.03 -34.42
C ASP A 365 -16.16 14.30 -33.88
N LYS A 366 -16.82 15.44 -34.10
CA LYS A 366 -16.43 16.81 -33.68
C LYS A 366 -14.90 17.05 -33.56
N GLY A 367 -14.13 16.68 -34.59
CA GLY A 367 -12.67 16.64 -34.50
C GLY A 367 -11.99 16.03 -35.73
N PRO A 368 -10.69 15.70 -35.62
CA PRO A 368 -9.92 15.08 -36.72
C PRO A 368 -10.44 13.68 -37.06
N GLU A 369 -10.16 13.22 -38.28
CA GLU A 369 -10.51 11.89 -38.77
C GLU A 369 -9.99 10.79 -37.83
N GLN A 370 -10.91 9.96 -37.33
CA GLN A 370 -10.62 8.81 -36.49
C GLN A 370 -11.03 7.51 -37.19
N ILE A 371 -10.40 6.40 -36.79
CA ILE A 371 -10.60 5.06 -37.35
C ILE A 371 -10.95 4.13 -36.20
N THR A 372 -12.06 3.41 -36.32
CA THR A 372 -12.55 2.50 -35.28
C THR A 372 -12.90 1.13 -35.87
N PRO A 373 -12.79 0.03 -35.10
CA PRO A 373 -13.25 -1.29 -35.55
C PRO A 373 -14.72 -1.28 -35.96
N CYS A 374 -15.08 -2.06 -36.98
CA CYS A 374 -16.46 -2.22 -37.42
C CYS A 374 -16.73 -3.61 -38.00
N GLU A 375 -18.00 -3.91 -38.24
CA GLU A 375 -18.39 -5.12 -38.95
C GLU A 375 -18.27 -4.97 -40.48
N ALA A 376 -18.15 -6.10 -41.18
CA ALA A 376 -17.97 -6.12 -42.64
C ALA A 376 -19.13 -5.51 -43.44
N HIS A 377 -20.34 -5.53 -42.87
CA HIS A 377 -21.56 -5.04 -43.51
C HIS A 377 -21.81 -3.54 -43.29
N GLU A 378 -20.98 -2.88 -42.47
CA GLU A 378 -21.15 -1.47 -42.16
C GLU A 378 -20.69 -0.57 -43.33
N SER A 379 -21.39 0.56 -43.50
CA SER A 379 -21.04 1.54 -44.53
C SER A 379 -19.67 2.15 -44.26
N GLY A 380 -18.77 2.05 -45.24
CA GLY A 380 -17.39 2.53 -45.11
C GLY A 380 -16.43 1.57 -44.41
N ALA A 381 -16.84 0.32 -44.18
CA ALA A 381 -15.97 -0.74 -43.70
C ALA A 381 -14.87 -1.04 -44.73
N GLN A 382 -13.62 -0.96 -44.29
CA GLN A 382 -12.44 -1.30 -45.08
C GLN A 382 -11.72 -2.49 -44.44
N PRO A 383 -11.40 -3.55 -45.21
CA PRO A 383 -10.66 -4.68 -44.69
C PRO A 383 -9.23 -4.26 -44.36
N MET A 384 -8.92 -4.16 -43.08
CA MET A 384 -7.59 -3.81 -42.58
C MET A 384 -7.39 -4.34 -41.16
N THR A 385 -6.14 -4.40 -40.73
CA THR A 385 -5.77 -4.82 -39.37
C THR A 385 -5.29 -3.62 -38.55
N TRP A 386 -5.27 -3.74 -37.22
CA TRP A 386 -4.80 -2.69 -36.33
C TRP A 386 -3.38 -2.18 -36.67
N LYS A 387 -2.52 -3.02 -37.24
CA LYS A 387 -1.16 -2.65 -37.69
C LYS A 387 -1.14 -1.59 -38.79
N GLN A 388 -2.23 -1.46 -39.54
CA GLN A 388 -2.37 -0.51 -40.65
C GLN A 388 -3.02 0.80 -40.19
N VAL A 389 -3.52 0.88 -38.95
CA VAL A 389 -4.15 2.07 -38.39
C VAL A 389 -3.09 2.95 -37.73
N PRO A 390 -2.94 4.23 -38.11
CA PRO A 390 -2.01 5.15 -37.46
C PRO A 390 -2.37 5.34 -35.97
N PRO A 391 -1.40 5.31 -35.03
CA PRO A 391 -1.70 5.37 -33.59
C PRO A 391 -2.55 6.59 -33.16
N LYS A 392 -2.30 7.76 -33.75
CA LYS A 392 -3.04 9.00 -33.44
C LYS A 392 -4.46 9.04 -33.98
N LYS A 393 -4.82 8.12 -34.88
CA LYS A 393 -6.14 8.06 -35.51
C LYS A 393 -7.02 6.94 -34.95
N LEU A 394 -6.46 6.02 -34.16
CA LEU A 394 -7.23 4.93 -33.58
C LEU A 394 -8.21 5.49 -32.55
N ARG A 395 -9.49 5.20 -32.75
CA ARG A 395 -10.53 5.39 -31.74
C ARG A 395 -10.93 4.03 -31.21
N GLU A 396 -10.69 3.82 -29.93
CA GLU A 396 -11.15 2.64 -29.21
C GLU A 396 -12.69 2.56 -29.20
N PRO A 397 -13.25 1.34 -29.34
CA PRO A 397 -14.70 1.17 -29.24
C PRO A 397 -15.15 1.46 -27.81
N ALA A 398 -16.32 2.10 -27.67
CA ALA A 398 -16.90 2.38 -26.36
C ALA A 398 -17.16 1.08 -25.58
N ILE A 399 -16.93 1.14 -24.28
CA ILE A 399 -17.24 0.04 -23.37
C ILE A 399 -18.74 0.04 -23.10
N SER A 400 -19.36 -1.13 -23.23
CA SER A 400 -20.80 -1.32 -23.01
C SER A 400 -21.06 -2.24 -21.81
N THR A 401 -22.26 -2.17 -21.23
CA THR A 401 -22.68 -3.11 -20.17
C THR A 401 -22.59 -4.57 -20.61
N MET A 402 -22.78 -4.86 -21.90
CA MET A 402 -22.67 -6.21 -22.46
C MET A 402 -21.26 -6.78 -22.33
N ASP A 403 -20.24 -5.91 -22.36
CA ASP A 403 -18.85 -6.31 -22.17
C ASP A 403 -18.66 -6.84 -20.73
N PHE A 404 -19.22 -6.16 -19.73
CA PHE A 404 -19.22 -6.63 -18.34
C PHE A 404 -19.99 -7.95 -18.16
N PHE A 405 -21.19 -8.06 -18.74
CA PHE A 405 -21.96 -9.30 -18.65
C PHE A 405 -21.26 -10.49 -19.33
N SER A 406 -20.52 -10.24 -20.41
CA SER A 406 -19.74 -11.29 -21.08
C SER A 406 -18.62 -11.81 -20.17
N VAL A 407 -17.91 -10.94 -19.45
CA VAL A 407 -16.87 -11.32 -18.48
C VAL A 407 -17.48 -12.07 -17.31
N LEU A 408 -18.57 -11.55 -16.75
CA LEU A 408 -19.25 -12.18 -15.60
C LEU A 408 -19.68 -13.63 -15.86
N SER A 409 -20.00 -13.98 -17.09
CA SER A 409 -20.37 -15.37 -17.44
C SER A 409 -19.24 -16.39 -17.25
N GLY A 410 -17.98 -15.94 -17.28
CA GLY A 410 -16.79 -16.78 -17.16
C GLY A 410 -16.10 -16.75 -15.79
N VAL A 411 -16.46 -15.81 -14.92
CA VAL A 411 -15.80 -15.61 -13.62
C VAL A 411 -16.60 -16.26 -12.50
N LYS A 412 -15.91 -16.94 -11.58
CA LYS A 412 -16.48 -17.49 -10.35
C LYS A 412 -15.95 -16.72 -9.15
N ALA A 413 -16.73 -16.65 -8.09
CA ALA A 413 -16.28 -16.08 -6.81
C ALA A 413 -15.07 -16.87 -6.29
N SER A 414 -14.07 -16.16 -5.75
CA SER A 414 -12.86 -16.78 -5.20
C SER A 414 -13.06 -17.37 -3.80
N VAL A 415 -14.08 -16.90 -3.07
CA VAL A 415 -14.37 -17.32 -1.70
C VAL A 415 -15.50 -18.36 -1.71
N GLY A 416 -15.26 -19.52 -1.11
CA GLY A 416 -16.28 -20.57 -0.97
C GLY A 416 -17.24 -20.34 0.20
N GLU A 417 -18.43 -20.95 0.13
CA GLU A 417 -19.43 -20.88 1.22
C GLU A 417 -18.88 -21.43 2.55
N GLU A 418 -18.06 -22.50 2.50
CA GLU A 418 -17.42 -23.07 3.68
C GLU A 418 -16.49 -22.08 4.39
N ASP A 419 -15.77 -21.24 3.64
CA ASP A 419 -14.85 -20.26 4.21
C ASP A 419 -15.62 -19.12 4.89
N ILE A 420 -16.75 -18.73 4.31
CA ILE A 420 -17.67 -17.74 4.90
C ILE A 420 -18.23 -18.28 6.23
N LEU A 421 -18.71 -19.53 6.24
CA LEU A 421 -19.25 -20.16 7.44
C LEU A 421 -18.18 -20.26 8.54
N LYS A 422 -16.96 -20.69 8.22
CA LYS A 422 -15.85 -20.72 9.18
C LYS A 422 -15.55 -19.34 9.76
N CYS A 423 -15.58 -18.28 8.95
CA CYS A 423 -15.40 -16.91 9.44
C CYS A 423 -16.53 -16.48 10.38
N GLN A 424 -17.78 -16.84 10.08
CA GLN A 424 -18.95 -16.53 10.92
C GLN A 424 -18.90 -17.26 12.26
N GLU A 425 -18.60 -18.57 12.24
CA GLU A 425 -18.43 -19.37 13.47
C GLU A 425 -17.31 -18.80 14.35
N TRP A 426 -16.17 -18.45 13.75
CA TRP A 426 -15.08 -17.83 14.48
C TRP A 426 -15.48 -16.46 15.06
N THR A 427 -16.23 -15.66 14.30
CA THR A 427 -16.74 -14.35 14.75
C THR A 427 -17.68 -14.51 15.93
N GLN A 428 -18.57 -15.49 15.91
CA GLN A 428 -19.48 -15.77 17.03
C GLN A 428 -18.72 -16.19 18.30
N GLN A 429 -17.60 -16.91 18.16
CA GLN A 429 -16.80 -17.38 19.29
C GLN A 429 -15.83 -16.34 19.83
N TYR A 430 -15.23 -15.53 18.96
CA TYR A 430 -14.05 -14.70 19.29
C TYR A 430 -14.08 -13.27 18.75
N GLY A 431 -15.06 -12.90 17.93
CA GLY A 431 -15.21 -11.56 17.39
C GLY A 431 -15.48 -10.51 18.47
N SER A 432 -15.23 -9.24 18.16
CA SER A 432 -15.60 -8.14 19.07
C SER A 432 -17.04 -7.63 18.92
N GLU A 433 -17.79 -8.13 17.94
CA GLU A 433 -19.23 -7.90 17.83
C GLU A 433 -19.97 -8.74 18.89
N GLY A 434 -20.38 -8.12 20.00
CA GLY A 434 -21.21 -8.76 21.03
C GLY A 434 -20.59 -9.00 22.41
N ALA A 435 -19.64 -8.17 22.85
CA ALA A 435 -19.20 -8.09 24.25
C ALA A 435 -19.60 -6.78 24.92
#